data_AF-A0A2E8HSS4-F1
#
_entry.id   AF-A0A2E8HSS4-F1
#
_cell.length_a   1.000
_cell.length_b   1.000
_cell.length_c   1.000
_cell.angle_alpha   90.00
_cell.angle_beta   90.00
_cell.angle_gamma   90.00
#
_symmetry.space_group_name_H-M   'P 1'
#
loop_
_entity.id
_entity.type
_entity.pdbx_description
1 polymer ?
#
loop_
_entity_poly.entity_id
_entity_poly.type
_entity_poly.pdbx_seq_one_letter_code
_entity_poly.pdbx_strand_id
1 'polypeptide(L)'
;MNFYRLGKVEEMPGFSPGSFITSYGETIDNEFKGIKYCNAFVSFSNTYSDFVSLDAFKNARKTVMTINREIPPHTDSGVQCVINIYTRTSNCLTQFYDIVGEPDGFQIENQTDGQIFDLDALVPADSFVAEVGDVILLNVKAPHSVKPLTSAPVDREALCFQSRALSFHQVLALLQKG
;
A
#
# COMPACT_ATOMS: atom_id res chain seq x y z
N MET A 1 -12.94 4.63 8.59
CA MET A 1 -12.65 3.39 7.84
C MET A 1 -11.65 3.72 6.74
N ASN A 2 -10.40 3.34 6.96
CA ASN A 2 -9.29 3.62 6.06
C ASN A 2 -8.82 2.40 5.25
N PHE A 3 -9.37 1.22 5.52
CA PHE A 3 -9.15 0.03 4.71
C PHE A 3 -10.41 -0.83 4.63
N TYR A 4 -10.45 -1.72 3.65
CA TYR A 4 -11.49 -2.73 3.51
C TYR A 4 -10.88 -4.04 3.03
N ARG A 5 -11.15 -5.14 3.74
CA ARG A 5 -10.72 -6.50 3.35
C ARG A 5 -11.66 -7.01 2.27
N LEU A 6 -11.14 -7.18 1.05
CA LEU A 6 -11.90 -7.69 -0.09
C LEU A 6 -12.00 -9.22 -0.07
N GLY A 7 -10.99 -9.88 0.50
CA GLY A 7 -10.96 -11.32 0.68
C GLY A 7 -9.52 -11.83 0.73
N LYS A 8 -9.35 -13.09 0.33
CA LYS A 8 -8.05 -13.76 0.32
C LYS A 8 -7.93 -14.58 -0.96
N VAL A 9 -6.80 -14.44 -1.67
CA VAL A 9 -6.45 -15.38 -2.75
C VAL A 9 -5.88 -16.64 -2.13
N GLU A 10 -6.42 -17.80 -2.51
CA GLU A 10 -5.92 -19.10 -2.05
C GLU A 10 -4.63 -19.49 -2.80
N GLU A 11 -4.59 -19.20 -4.09
CA GLU A 11 -3.42 -19.39 -4.95
C GLU A 11 -2.90 -18.05 -5.42
N MET A 12 -1.60 -17.81 -5.21
CA MET A 12 -0.96 -16.57 -5.65
C MET A 12 -1.02 -16.46 -7.16
N PRO A 13 -1.66 -15.41 -7.68
CA PRO A 13 -1.77 -15.27 -9.11
C PRO A 13 -0.40 -14.91 -9.69
N GLY A 14 -0.11 -15.45 -10.88
CA GLY A 14 1.15 -15.20 -11.55
C GLY A 14 1.32 -13.71 -11.89
N PHE A 15 2.45 -13.14 -11.49
CA PHE A 15 2.93 -11.85 -11.95
C PHE A 15 4.45 -11.89 -12.09
N SER A 16 5.01 -10.97 -12.86
CA SER A 16 6.46 -10.76 -12.92
C SER A 16 6.82 -9.30 -12.61
N PRO A 17 7.84 -9.06 -11.76
CA PRO A 17 8.37 -7.73 -11.55
C PRO A 17 9.09 -7.25 -12.81
N GLY A 18 8.81 -6.01 -13.19
CA GLY A 18 9.43 -5.30 -14.29
C GLY A 18 10.46 -4.28 -13.81
N SER A 19 10.64 -3.24 -14.61
CA SER A 19 11.60 -2.16 -14.32
C SER A 19 11.29 -1.41 -13.03
N PHE A 20 12.35 -0.94 -12.37
CA PHE A 20 12.27 -0.04 -11.23
C PHE A 20 11.52 1.25 -11.59
N ILE A 21 10.72 1.75 -10.64
CA ILE A 21 9.97 2.99 -10.76
C ILE A 21 10.56 4.06 -9.83
N THR A 22 10.52 3.80 -8.53
CA THR A 22 10.89 4.75 -7.48
C THR A 22 11.13 4.01 -6.16
N SER A 23 11.76 4.68 -5.21
CA SER A 23 12.01 4.18 -3.86
C SER A 23 11.98 5.30 -2.85
N TYR A 24 11.33 5.09 -1.70
CA TYR A 24 11.22 6.06 -0.61
C TYR A 24 11.95 5.51 0.61
N GLY A 25 13.03 6.16 1.03
CA GLY A 25 13.87 5.68 2.11
C GLY A 25 15.28 6.25 2.06
N GLU A 26 16.21 5.56 2.68
CA GLU A 26 17.61 5.98 2.83
C GLU A 26 18.56 4.79 2.67
N THR A 27 19.83 5.08 2.40
CA THR A 27 20.88 4.07 2.37
C THR A 27 21.59 4.02 3.72
N ILE A 28 21.56 2.87 4.38
CA ILE A 28 22.23 2.61 5.66
C ILE A 28 23.21 1.45 5.42
N ASP A 29 24.48 1.62 5.78
CA ASP A 29 25.52 0.60 5.60
C ASP A 29 25.63 0.05 4.16
N ASN A 30 25.49 0.93 3.17
CA ASN A 30 25.46 0.62 1.72
C ASN A 30 24.25 -0.22 1.26
N GLU A 31 23.25 -0.40 2.10
CA GLU A 31 21.99 -1.06 1.75
C GLU A 31 20.83 -0.07 1.77
N PHE A 32 19.97 -0.12 0.76
CA PHE A 32 18.74 0.67 0.76
C PHE A 32 17.75 0.13 1.80
N LYS A 33 17.21 1.01 2.64
CA LYS A 33 16.18 0.70 3.64
C LYS A 33 14.98 1.62 3.40
N GLY A 34 13.83 1.04 3.03
CA GLY A 34 12.61 1.79 2.73
C GLY A 34 11.57 1.01 1.96
N ILE A 35 10.81 1.73 1.15
CA ILE A 35 9.84 1.22 0.19
C ILE A 35 10.45 1.26 -1.20
N LYS A 36 10.30 0.19 -1.98
CA LYS A 36 10.67 0.16 -3.39
C LYS A 36 9.48 -0.25 -4.24
N TYR A 37 9.33 0.42 -5.39
CA TYR A 37 8.30 0.10 -6.38
C TYR A 37 8.94 -0.28 -7.71
N CYS A 38 8.49 -1.40 -8.27
CA CYS A 38 8.77 -1.82 -9.63
C CYS A 38 7.46 -1.96 -10.42
N ASN A 39 7.50 -1.89 -11.75
CA ASN A 39 6.34 -2.25 -12.56
C ASN A 39 5.96 -3.71 -12.30
N ALA A 40 4.68 -4.04 -12.41
CA ALA A 40 4.21 -5.43 -12.37
C ALA A 40 3.54 -5.78 -13.69
N PHE A 41 3.96 -6.90 -14.29
CA PHE A 41 3.26 -7.49 -15.41
C PHE A 41 2.31 -8.56 -14.89
N VAL A 42 1.02 -8.30 -15.07
CA VAL A 42 -0.06 -9.15 -14.57
C VAL A 42 -1.18 -9.17 -15.60
N SER A 43 -1.71 -10.36 -15.86
CA SER A 43 -2.88 -10.57 -16.71
C SER A 43 -4.14 -10.57 -15.85
N PHE A 44 -5.22 -10.00 -16.35
CA PHE A 44 -6.52 -10.16 -15.71
C PHE A 44 -6.93 -11.63 -15.77
N SER A 45 -7.36 -12.19 -14.65
CA SER A 45 -7.73 -13.60 -14.50
C SER A 45 -8.94 -13.70 -13.58
N ASN A 46 -9.58 -14.87 -13.55
CA ASN A 46 -10.71 -15.13 -12.66
C ASN A 46 -10.34 -14.89 -11.18
N THR A 47 -9.10 -15.19 -10.78
CA THR A 47 -8.59 -14.92 -9.43
C THR A 47 -8.66 -13.43 -9.06
N TYR A 48 -8.47 -12.53 -10.02
CA TYR A 48 -8.53 -11.09 -9.78
C TYR A 48 -9.92 -10.52 -9.92
N SER A 49 -10.78 -11.11 -10.77
CA SER A 49 -12.12 -10.57 -11.04
C SER A 49 -13.03 -10.54 -9.83
N ASP A 50 -12.78 -11.40 -8.85
CA ASP A 50 -13.55 -11.46 -7.60
C ASP A 50 -13.27 -10.25 -6.69
N PHE A 51 -12.14 -9.57 -6.87
CA PHE A 51 -11.70 -8.48 -5.98
C PHE A 51 -11.46 -7.16 -6.71
N VAL A 52 -11.25 -7.20 -8.02
CA VAL A 52 -10.91 -6.04 -8.84
C VAL A 52 -11.75 -6.09 -10.11
N SER A 53 -12.61 -5.08 -10.31
CA SER A 53 -13.37 -4.96 -11.56
C SER A 53 -12.43 -4.80 -12.75
N LEU A 54 -12.84 -5.23 -13.95
CA LEU A 54 -12.03 -5.09 -15.16
C LEU A 54 -11.64 -3.63 -15.44
N ASP A 55 -12.54 -2.68 -15.15
CA ASP A 55 -12.28 -1.25 -15.35
C ASP A 55 -11.28 -0.71 -14.33
N ALA A 56 -11.42 -1.08 -13.05
CA ALA A 56 -10.43 -0.73 -12.03
C ALA A 56 -9.06 -1.35 -12.38
N PHE A 57 -9.06 -2.61 -12.82
CA PHE A 57 -7.86 -3.29 -13.26
C PHE A 57 -7.20 -2.56 -14.43
N LYS A 58 -7.91 -2.26 -15.53
CA LYS A 58 -7.34 -1.61 -16.72
C LYS A 58 -6.75 -0.23 -16.39
N ASN A 59 -7.44 0.56 -15.59
CA ASN A 59 -7.04 1.93 -15.25
C ASN A 59 -6.00 2.02 -14.11
N ALA A 60 -5.79 0.95 -13.34
CA ALA A 60 -4.79 0.95 -12.29
C ALA A 60 -3.37 0.88 -12.85
N ARG A 61 -2.44 1.57 -12.19
CA ARG A 61 -1.01 1.29 -12.33
C ARG A 61 -0.69 0.02 -11.54
N LYS A 62 -0.09 -0.97 -12.19
CA LYS A 62 0.29 -2.23 -11.53
C LYS A 62 1.76 -2.16 -11.12
N THR A 63 2.00 -2.36 -9.84
CA THR A 63 3.34 -2.29 -9.26
C THR A 63 3.58 -3.42 -8.28
N VAL A 64 4.83 -3.81 -8.11
CA VAL A 64 5.27 -4.62 -6.98
C VAL A 64 5.88 -3.67 -5.97
N MET A 65 5.33 -3.64 -4.77
CA MET A 65 5.87 -2.90 -3.63
C MET A 65 6.68 -3.86 -2.77
N THR A 66 7.91 -3.49 -2.42
CA THR A 66 8.68 -4.17 -1.37
C THR A 66 9.04 -3.19 -0.26
N ILE A 67 8.95 -3.66 0.98
CA ILE A 67 9.29 -2.92 2.20
C ILE A 67 10.24 -3.79 3.00
N ASN A 68 11.36 -3.20 3.43
CA ASN A 68 12.40 -3.91 4.20
C ASN A 68 12.77 -3.24 5.54
N ARG A 69 11.91 -2.34 6.01
CA ARG A 69 12.04 -1.66 7.31
C ARG A 69 10.68 -1.17 7.82
N GLU A 70 10.66 -0.66 9.05
CA GLU A 70 9.56 0.18 9.52
C GLU A 70 9.43 1.44 8.65
N ILE A 71 8.19 1.76 8.29
CA ILE A 71 7.85 2.94 7.49
C ILE A 71 7.09 3.93 8.38
N PRO A 72 7.57 5.18 8.50
CA PRO A 72 6.93 6.20 9.33
C PRO A 72 5.53 6.57 8.81
N PRO A 73 4.70 7.25 9.62
CA PRO A 73 3.41 7.76 9.16
C PRO A 73 3.56 8.65 7.92
N HIS A 74 2.85 8.31 6.84
CA HIS A 74 2.92 9.03 5.58
C HIS A 74 1.60 8.93 4.78
N THR A 75 1.50 9.76 3.74
CA THR A 75 0.52 9.63 2.67
C THR A 75 1.22 9.37 1.34
N ASP A 76 0.54 8.67 0.43
CA ASP A 76 1.12 8.29 -0.86
C ASP A 76 1.08 9.44 -1.88
N SER A 77 2.16 9.54 -2.64
CA SER A 77 2.32 10.50 -3.74
C SER A 77 1.60 10.05 -5.01
N GLY A 78 0.67 10.87 -5.50
CA GLY A 78 0.01 10.72 -6.80
C GLY A 78 -0.91 9.50 -6.90
N VAL A 79 -1.33 8.92 -5.77
CA VAL A 79 -2.21 7.75 -5.67
C VAL A 79 -3.39 8.10 -4.78
N GLN A 80 -4.61 7.78 -5.24
CA GLN A 80 -5.87 8.06 -4.54
C GLN A 80 -6.31 6.89 -3.65
N CYS A 81 -6.08 5.67 -4.10
CA CYS A 81 -6.25 4.45 -3.33
C CYS A 81 -5.44 3.31 -3.97
N VAL A 82 -5.26 2.23 -3.23
CA VAL A 82 -4.58 1.03 -3.73
C VAL A 82 -5.31 -0.23 -3.29
N ILE A 83 -5.40 -1.22 -4.17
CA ILE A 83 -5.70 -2.60 -3.78
C ILE A 83 -4.37 -3.34 -3.70
N ASN A 84 -4.05 -3.85 -2.51
CA ASN A 84 -2.86 -4.66 -2.27
C ASN A 84 -3.24 -6.14 -2.18
N ILE A 85 -2.49 -6.98 -2.88
CA ILE A 85 -2.48 -8.43 -2.70
C ILE A 85 -1.14 -8.79 -2.05
N TYR A 86 -1.17 -9.23 -0.81
CA TYR A 86 0.05 -9.46 -0.03
C TYR A 86 0.67 -10.82 -0.33
N THR A 87 1.90 -10.83 -0.85
CA THR A 87 2.66 -12.04 -1.18
C THR A 87 3.67 -12.38 -0.07
N ARG A 88 4.17 -11.37 0.66
CA ARG A 88 4.97 -11.51 1.87
C ARG A 88 4.57 -10.42 2.87
N THR A 89 4.44 -10.74 4.16
CA THR A 89 3.87 -9.78 5.14
C THR A 89 4.80 -9.46 6.31
N SER A 90 5.66 -10.39 6.70
CA SER A 90 6.58 -10.25 7.85
C SER A 90 5.90 -9.75 9.13
N ASN A 91 4.65 -10.19 9.37
CA ASN A 91 3.85 -9.83 10.55
C ASN A 91 3.87 -8.32 10.89
N CYS A 92 3.72 -7.48 9.88
CA CYS A 92 3.69 -6.03 10.05
C CYS A 92 2.27 -5.52 10.28
N LEU A 93 2.11 -4.61 11.25
CA LEU A 93 0.93 -3.79 11.45
C LEU A 93 0.94 -2.65 10.45
N THR A 94 -0.10 -2.55 9.63
CA THR A 94 -0.44 -1.29 8.97
C THR A 94 -1.37 -0.50 9.89
N GLN A 95 -0.90 0.65 10.36
CA GLN A 95 -1.64 1.55 11.24
C GLN A 95 -2.01 2.83 10.47
N PHE A 96 -3.29 3.17 10.44
CA PHE A 96 -3.80 4.45 9.96
C PHE A 96 -4.02 5.41 11.12
N TYR A 97 -3.97 6.70 10.83
CA TYR A 97 -4.12 7.76 11.82
C TYR A 97 -5.06 8.85 11.32
N ASP A 98 -5.69 9.54 12.27
CA ASP A 98 -6.29 10.85 12.06
C ASP A 98 -5.30 11.92 12.50
N ILE A 99 -5.31 13.06 11.82
CA ILE A 99 -4.46 14.21 12.15
C ILE A 99 -5.11 15.02 13.27
N VAL A 100 -4.34 15.33 14.30
CA VAL A 100 -4.76 16.19 15.41
C VAL A 100 -4.13 17.56 15.26
N GLY A 101 -4.97 18.59 15.15
CA GLY A 101 -4.51 19.97 14.96
C GLY A 101 -4.14 20.27 13.52
N GLU A 102 -3.18 21.19 13.34
CA GLU A 102 -2.67 21.56 12.02
C GLU A 102 -1.67 20.50 11.53
N PRO A 103 -1.83 19.98 10.31
CA PRO A 103 -0.91 18.99 9.76
C PRO A 103 0.47 19.63 9.51
N ASP A 104 1.44 19.36 10.39
CA ASP A 104 2.84 19.65 10.12
C ASP A 104 3.52 18.35 9.64
N GLY A 105 3.72 18.28 8.33
CA GLY A 105 4.36 17.16 7.66
C GLY A 105 5.45 17.65 6.73
N PHE A 106 6.48 16.84 6.52
CA PHE A 106 7.57 17.15 5.59
C PHE A 106 7.53 16.24 4.38
N GLN A 107 8.20 16.66 3.30
CA GLN A 107 8.35 15.86 2.09
C GLN A 107 9.82 15.52 1.88
N ILE A 108 10.09 14.32 1.37
CA ILE A 108 11.41 13.95 0.82
C ILE A 108 11.46 14.23 -0.69
N GLU A 109 12.66 14.37 -1.25
CA GLU A 109 12.91 14.92 -2.60
C GLU A 109 12.06 14.27 -3.72
N ASN A 110 11.73 13.00 -3.60
CA ASN A 110 11.00 12.25 -4.62
C ASN A 110 9.49 12.09 -4.34
N GLN A 111 8.93 12.80 -3.37
CA GLN A 111 7.48 12.91 -3.14
C GLN A 111 6.88 14.07 -3.96
N THR A 112 5.63 13.92 -4.39
CA THR A 112 4.88 14.98 -5.11
C THR A 112 3.94 15.72 -4.18
N ASP A 113 2.94 15.01 -3.67
CA ASP A 113 1.83 15.49 -2.83
C ASP A 113 1.66 14.60 -1.58
N GLY A 114 2.46 13.53 -1.47
CA GLY A 114 2.56 12.73 -0.25
C GLY A 114 3.47 13.42 0.76
N GLN A 115 3.22 13.17 2.03
CA GLN A 115 3.93 13.77 3.16
C GLN A 115 4.27 12.71 4.20
N ILE A 116 5.30 12.97 5.01
CA ILE A 116 5.67 12.22 6.20
C ILE A 116 5.28 13.06 7.42
N PHE A 117 4.70 12.42 8.44
CA PHE A 117 4.15 13.10 9.61
C PHE A 117 4.86 12.66 10.89
N ASP A 118 4.94 13.57 11.86
CA ASP A 118 5.31 13.24 13.23
C ASP A 118 4.16 12.49 13.93
N LEU A 119 4.48 11.51 14.76
CA LEU A 119 3.50 10.77 15.56
C LEU A 119 2.79 11.66 16.58
N ASP A 120 3.44 12.72 17.07
CA ASP A 120 2.84 13.63 18.06
C ASP A 120 1.63 14.41 17.50
N ALA A 121 1.54 14.52 16.17
CA ALA A 121 0.42 15.15 15.47
C ALA A 121 -0.68 14.16 15.06
N LEU A 122 -0.61 12.90 15.51
CA LEU A 122 -1.44 11.81 15.01
C LEU A 122 -2.11 11.02 16.14
N VAL A 123 -3.35 10.60 15.91
CA VAL A 123 -4.04 9.62 16.76
C VAL A 123 -4.38 8.36 15.97
N PRO A 124 -4.16 7.16 16.52
CA PRO A 124 -4.54 5.91 15.86
C PRO A 124 -6.03 5.87 15.49
N ALA A 125 -6.34 5.55 14.24
CA ALA A 125 -7.70 5.47 13.72
C ALA A 125 -8.13 4.02 13.46
N ASP A 126 -7.52 3.38 12.46
CA ASP A 126 -7.81 2.02 12.02
C ASP A 126 -6.49 1.24 11.88
N SER A 127 -6.50 -0.09 11.99
CA SER A 127 -5.30 -0.88 11.73
C SER A 127 -5.60 -2.31 11.26
N PHE A 128 -4.61 -2.94 10.63
CA PHE A 128 -4.67 -4.35 10.30
C PHE A 128 -3.28 -5.00 10.24
N VAL A 129 -3.24 -6.30 10.47
CA VAL A 129 -2.12 -7.17 10.12
C VAL A 129 -2.55 -8.01 8.93
N ALA A 130 -1.78 -7.98 7.85
CA ALA A 130 -2.06 -8.78 6.67
C ALA A 130 -1.48 -10.19 6.79
N GLU A 131 -2.21 -11.16 6.29
CA GLU A 131 -1.72 -12.50 5.98
C GLU A 131 -1.34 -12.60 4.51
N VAL A 132 -0.50 -13.60 4.19
CA VAL A 132 -0.23 -13.95 2.79
C VAL A 132 -1.55 -14.35 2.12
N GLY A 133 -1.85 -13.72 0.99
CA GLY A 133 -3.09 -13.90 0.24
C GLY A 133 -4.12 -12.81 0.47
N ASP A 134 -3.99 -12.00 1.53
CA ASP A 134 -4.97 -10.97 1.81
C ASP A 134 -5.05 -9.96 0.66
N VAL A 135 -6.28 -9.66 0.24
CA VAL A 135 -6.62 -8.62 -0.72
C VAL A 135 -7.29 -7.47 0.02
N ILE A 136 -6.61 -6.32 0.08
CA ILE A 136 -7.05 -5.20 0.91
C ILE A 136 -7.04 -3.90 0.10
N LEU A 137 -8.18 -3.24 0.05
CA LEU A 137 -8.31 -1.88 -0.47
C LEU A 137 -7.91 -0.88 0.63
N LEU A 138 -7.04 0.08 0.31
CA LEU A 138 -6.48 1.05 1.25
C LEU A 138 -6.76 2.49 0.81
N ASN A 139 -7.14 3.33 1.77
CA ASN A 139 -7.18 4.77 1.65
C ASN A 139 -5.79 5.37 1.94
N VAL A 140 -4.91 5.38 0.95
CA VAL A 140 -3.52 5.88 1.11
C VAL A 140 -3.41 7.41 1.18
N LYS A 141 -4.54 8.12 1.08
CA LYS A 141 -4.63 9.55 1.40
C LYS A 141 -4.86 9.81 2.90
N ALA A 142 -5.22 8.80 3.68
CA ALA A 142 -5.12 8.88 5.13
C ALA A 142 -3.67 8.58 5.56
N PRO A 143 -3.12 9.31 6.57
CA PRO A 143 -1.82 8.99 7.12
C PRO A 143 -1.75 7.54 7.60
N HIS A 144 -0.71 6.83 7.19
CA HIS A 144 -0.50 5.43 7.58
C HIS A 144 0.97 5.08 7.71
N SER A 145 1.25 4.06 8.53
CA SER A 145 2.60 3.57 8.80
C SER A 145 2.63 2.05 8.69
N VAL A 146 3.84 1.50 8.57
CA VAL A 146 4.07 0.04 8.60
C VAL A 146 5.04 -0.26 9.72
N LYS A 147 4.56 -0.95 10.76
CA LYS A 147 5.34 -1.26 11.96
C LYS A 147 5.52 -2.78 12.11
N PRO A 148 6.75 -3.30 12.24
CA PRO A 148 6.94 -4.71 12.52
C PRO A 148 6.43 -5.05 13.93
N LEU A 149 5.72 -6.17 14.08
CA LEU A 149 5.28 -6.68 15.40
C LEU A 149 6.30 -7.63 16.04
N THR A 150 7.41 -7.89 15.36
CA THR A 150 8.47 -8.79 15.82
C THR A 150 9.82 -8.14 15.55
N SER A 151 10.88 -8.65 16.19
CA SER A 151 12.25 -8.21 15.92
C SER A 151 12.87 -8.85 14.67
N ALA A 152 12.13 -9.68 13.94
CA ALA A 152 12.63 -10.29 12.72
C ALA A 152 12.83 -9.22 11.62
N PRO A 153 13.78 -9.42 10.70
CA PRO A 153 13.94 -8.54 9.54
C PRO A 153 12.61 -8.38 8.79
N VAL A 154 12.30 -7.15 8.41
CA VAL A 154 11.12 -6.86 7.59
C VAL A 154 11.40 -7.31 6.16
N ASP A 155 10.54 -8.19 5.64
CA ASP A 155 10.43 -8.51 4.21
C ASP A 155 8.94 -8.58 3.86
N ARG A 156 8.39 -7.45 3.42
CA ARG A 156 7.00 -7.31 3.02
C ARG A 156 6.91 -7.01 1.55
N GLU A 157 6.05 -7.73 0.85
CA GLU A 157 5.79 -7.55 -0.57
C GLU A 157 4.29 -7.59 -0.85
N ALA A 158 3.84 -6.71 -1.75
CA ALA A 158 2.50 -6.74 -2.29
C ALA A 158 2.48 -6.44 -3.78
N LEU A 159 1.59 -7.11 -4.50
CA LEU A 159 1.12 -6.67 -5.81
C LEU A 159 0.08 -5.56 -5.60
N CYS A 160 0.33 -4.39 -6.18
CA CYS A 160 -0.44 -3.18 -5.94
C CYS A 160 -1.14 -2.73 -7.21
N PHE A 161 -2.46 -2.55 -7.14
CA PHE A 161 -3.27 -1.88 -8.15
C PHE A 161 -3.55 -0.45 -7.70
N GLN A 162 -2.71 0.49 -8.11
CA GLN A 162 -2.77 1.89 -7.71
C GLN A 162 -3.72 2.68 -8.61
N SER A 163 -4.76 3.24 -8.01
CA SER A 163 -5.67 4.15 -8.69
C SER A 163 -5.18 5.59 -8.54
N ARG A 164 -5.07 6.31 -9.66
CA ARG A 164 -4.80 7.76 -9.67
C ARG A 164 -6.05 8.61 -9.84
N ALA A 165 -7.14 8.00 -10.29
CA ALA A 165 -8.37 8.71 -10.68
C ALA A 165 -9.51 8.50 -9.69
N LEU A 166 -9.67 7.28 -9.17
CA LEU A 166 -10.75 6.91 -8.26
C LEU A 166 -10.25 6.88 -6.81
N SER A 167 -11.01 7.51 -5.92
CA SER A 167 -10.79 7.46 -4.48
C SER A 167 -11.16 6.10 -3.88
N PHE A 168 -10.72 5.87 -2.64
CA PHE A 168 -11.06 4.68 -1.85
C PHE A 168 -12.56 4.40 -1.85
N HIS A 169 -13.38 5.41 -1.53
CA HIS A 169 -14.84 5.27 -1.44
C HIS A 169 -15.48 4.97 -2.81
N GLN A 170 -14.95 5.54 -3.90
CA GLN A 170 -15.45 5.26 -5.24
C GLN A 170 -15.16 3.82 -5.66
N VAL A 171 -13.95 3.31 -5.40
CA VAL A 171 -13.60 1.92 -5.69
C VAL A 171 -14.42 0.96 -4.83
N LEU A 172 -14.57 1.23 -3.53
CA LEU A 172 -15.39 0.41 -2.64
C LEU A 172 -16.85 0.33 -3.13
N ALA A 173 -17.43 1.46 -3.52
CA ALA A 173 -18.81 1.50 -4.03
C ALA A 173 -19.00 0.72 -5.34
N LEU A 174 -17.96 0.62 -6.18
CA LEU A 174 -17.99 -0.21 -7.40
C LEU A 174 -17.94 -1.71 -7.07
N LEU A 175 -17.17 -2.09 -6.05
CA LEU A 175 -17.02 -3.48 -5.62
C LEU A 175 -18.25 -4.01 -4.87
N GLN A 176 -19.01 -3.14 -4.20
CA GLN A 176 -20.25 -3.51 -3.48
C GLN A 176 -21.49 -3.60 -4.38
N LYS A 177 -21.42 -3.13 -5.63
CA LYS A 177 -22.53 -3.13 -6.58
C LYS A 177 -22.47 -4.29 -7.59
N GLY A 178 -21.38 -5.04 -7.61
CA GLY A 178 -21.22 -6.29 -8.38
C GLY A 178 -21.58 -7.48 -7.51
#